data_AF-A0A432KBP1-F1
#
_entry.id   AF-A0A432KBP1-F1
#
_cell.length_a   1.000
_cell.length_b   1.000
_cell.length_c   1.000
_cell.angle_alpha   90.00
_cell.angle_beta   90.00
_cell.angle_gamma   90.00
#
_symmetry.space_group_name_H-M   'P 1'
#
loop_
_entity.id
_entity.type
_entity.pdbx_description
1 polymer ?
#
loop_
_entity_poly.entity_id
_entity_poly.type
_entity_poly.pdbx_seq_one_letter_code
_entity_poly.pdbx_strand_id
1 'polypeptide(L)'
;QTGNQIYRTFERQDVPNNNYTTEWLDRWTESNPNGSYPRVTTGAVDPVANNNSPSSFYVEDGDFVRIKNLQLGYSLPKDLLEKAKIKKARIYFSVDNLLTLTGYSGFDPEIGVQNYNVSAAGIDRGYYPQTRNYGGGIQVSF
;
A
#
# COMPACT_ATOMS: atom_id res chain seq x y z
N GLN A 1 10.97 -2.11 -5.20
CA GLN A 1 11.37 -0.75 -5.61
C GLN A 1 12.21 -0.18 -4.48
N THR A 2 13.29 0.51 -4.80
CA THR A 2 14.23 1.05 -3.81
C THR A 2 14.65 2.47 -4.21
N GLY A 3 14.93 3.31 -3.22
CA GLY A 3 15.34 4.70 -3.39
C GLY A 3 14.18 5.68 -3.64
N ASN A 4 12.93 5.30 -3.39
CA ASN A 4 11.78 6.20 -3.56
C ASN A 4 11.35 6.79 -2.21
N GLN A 5 11.07 8.10 -2.21
CA GLN A 5 10.53 8.79 -1.05
C GLN A 5 9.07 9.16 -1.32
N ILE A 6 8.23 9.00 -0.31
CA ILE A 6 6.81 9.31 -0.39
C ILE A 6 6.50 10.45 0.57
N TYR A 7 5.90 11.51 0.05
CA TYR A 7 5.35 12.59 0.84
C TYR A 7 3.91 12.25 1.22
N ARG A 8 3.67 11.88 2.48
CA ARG A 8 2.34 11.52 2.96
C ARG A 8 1.46 12.74 3.22
N THR A 9 0.22 12.66 2.77
CA THR A 9 -0.84 13.66 3.02
C THR A 9 -2.21 13.00 3.19
N PHE A 10 -2.25 11.69 3.45
CA PHE A 10 -3.48 10.93 3.59
C PHE A 10 -4.33 11.35 4.81
N GLU A 11 -3.74 12.11 5.74
CA GLU A 11 -4.42 12.74 6.87
C GLU A 11 -5.36 13.88 6.45
N ARG A 12 -5.32 14.32 5.19
CA ARG A 12 -6.20 15.37 4.63
C ARG A 12 -6.18 16.65 5.49
N GLN A 13 -4.97 17.19 5.68
CA GLN A 13 -4.73 18.42 6.44
C GLN A 13 -5.47 19.65 5.87
N ASP A 14 -5.97 19.55 4.63
CA ASP A 14 -6.85 20.51 3.98
C ASP A 14 -8.26 20.57 4.58
N VAL A 15 -8.70 19.53 5.30
CA VAL A 15 -10.04 19.42 5.89
C VAL A 15 -9.99 19.74 7.38
N PRO A 16 -10.61 20.85 7.84
CA PRO A 16 -10.71 21.16 9.26
C PRO A 16 -11.46 20.05 10.02
N ASN A 17 -10.93 19.66 11.19
CA ASN A 17 -11.50 18.64 12.09
C ASN A 17 -11.59 17.22 11.49
N ASN A 18 -10.73 16.87 10.53
CA ASN A 18 -10.64 15.48 10.06
C ASN A 18 -10.09 14.54 11.15
N ASN A 19 -10.45 13.25 11.07
CA ASN A 19 -9.86 12.21 11.89
C ASN A 19 -8.48 11.83 11.36
N TYR A 20 -7.54 11.67 12.30
CA TYR A 20 -6.20 11.18 12.03
C TYR A 20 -6.10 9.68 12.25
N THR A 21 -5.02 9.06 11.77
CA THR A 21 -4.68 7.67 12.10
C THR A 21 -4.37 7.53 13.59
N THR A 22 -4.47 6.30 14.11
CA THR A 22 -4.23 6.01 15.54
C THR A 22 -2.82 6.34 16.00
N GLU A 23 -1.86 6.49 15.09
CA GLU A 23 -0.48 6.89 15.41
C GLU A 23 -0.42 8.27 16.08
N TRP A 24 -1.32 9.18 15.69
CA TRP A 24 -1.44 10.53 16.28
C TRP A 24 -1.95 10.52 17.72
N LEU A 25 -2.28 9.34 18.28
CA LEU A 25 -2.49 9.18 19.72
C LEU A 25 -1.19 9.36 20.50
N ASP A 26 -0.02 9.06 19.90
CA ASP A 26 1.31 9.32 20.48
C ASP A 26 1.80 10.77 20.22
N ARG A 27 0.87 11.72 20.15
CA ARG A 27 1.21 13.14 20.06
C ARG A 27 1.67 13.68 21.40
N TRP A 28 2.41 14.79 21.34
CA TRP A 28 2.74 15.57 22.51
C TRP A 28 1.48 16.05 23.25
N THR A 29 1.43 15.77 24.54
CA THR A 29 0.50 16.35 25.52
C THR A 29 1.25 16.61 26.83
N GLU A 30 0.65 17.36 27.76
CA GLU A 30 1.25 17.54 29.10
C GLU A 30 1.50 16.20 29.81
N SER A 31 0.65 15.19 29.56
CA SER A 31 0.79 13.83 30.07
C SER A 31 1.67 12.92 29.20
N ASN A 32 2.01 13.31 27.97
CA ASN A 32 2.87 12.59 27.03
C ASN A 32 3.94 13.53 26.44
N PRO A 33 4.91 14.01 27.24
CA PRO A 33 5.89 14.99 26.79
C PRO A 33 6.92 14.43 25.79
N ASN A 34 7.04 13.10 25.68
CA ASN A 34 7.99 12.41 24.81
C ASN A 34 7.32 11.78 23.57
N GLY A 35 6.10 12.18 23.24
CA GLY A 35 5.37 11.65 22.09
C GLY A 35 6.09 11.90 20.77
N SER A 36 6.01 10.93 19.87
CA SER A 36 6.69 10.97 18.56
C SER A 36 6.05 11.95 17.57
N TYR A 37 4.81 12.39 17.83
CA TYR A 37 4.05 13.30 16.98
C TYR A 37 3.91 14.68 17.63
N PRO A 38 3.89 15.77 16.85
CA PRO A 38 3.67 17.11 17.38
C PRO A 38 2.25 17.26 17.93
N ARG A 39 2.08 18.23 18.84
CA ARG A 39 0.76 18.60 19.37
C ARG A 39 -0.21 18.88 18.21
N VAL A 40 -1.37 18.24 18.23
CA VAL A 40 -2.46 18.54 17.29
C VAL A 40 -3.07 19.88 17.64
N THR A 41 -3.19 20.75 16.65
CA THR A 41 -3.80 22.08 16.77
C THR A 41 -4.32 22.52 15.40
N THR A 42 -5.27 23.45 15.39
CA THR A 42 -5.77 24.08 14.17
C THR A 42 -5.21 25.49 14.10
N GLY A 43 -4.95 26.00 12.88
CA GLY A 43 -4.44 27.38 12.70
C GLY A 43 -5.35 28.47 13.27
N ALA A 44 -6.61 28.14 13.58
CA ALA A 44 -7.55 29.03 14.28
C ALA A 44 -7.27 29.16 15.79
N VAL A 45 -6.65 28.15 16.41
CA VAL A 45 -6.34 28.11 17.85
C VAL A 45 -4.92 28.58 18.12
N ASP A 46 -3.99 28.37 17.19
CA ASP A 46 -2.61 28.82 17.28
C ASP A 46 -2.11 29.28 15.89
N PRO A 47 -2.08 30.59 15.61
CA PRO A 47 -1.66 31.13 14.32
C PRO A 47 -0.19 30.84 13.98
N VAL A 48 0.60 30.42 14.96
CA VAL A 48 2.03 30.08 14.82
C VAL A 48 2.21 28.57 14.61
N ALA A 49 1.20 27.75 14.93
CA ALA A 49 1.27 26.31 14.79
C ALA A 49 1.05 25.87 13.34
N ASN A 50 2.17 25.67 12.66
CA ASN A 50 2.22 25.37 11.24
C ASN A 50 2.32 23.86 10.97
N ASN A 51 1.38 23.08 11.53
CA ASN A 51 1.34 21.63 11.31
C ASN A 51 1.05 21.26 9.84
N ASN A 52 0.60 22.22 9.01
CA ASN A 52 0.25 21.98 7.61
C ASN A 52 1.37 22.35 6.62
N SER A 53 2.54 22.79 7.11
CA SER A 53 3.65 23.14 6.23
C SER A 53 4.37 21.91 5.68
N PRO A 54 4.77 21.93 4.40
CA PRO A 54 5.67 20.93 3.85
C PRO A 54 6.95 20.82 4.65
N SER A 55 7.23 19.61 5.14
CA SER A 55 8.42 19.32 5.94
C SER A 55 8.83 17.85 5.80
N SER A 56 10.06 17.54 6.18
CA SER A 56 10.58 16.17 6.19
C SER A 56 9.82 15.24 7.14
N PHE A 57 9.03 15.77 8.08
CA PHE A 57 8.16 14.98 8.95
C PHE A 57 7.14 14.14 8.17
N TYR A 58 6.71 14.63 7.00
CA TYR A 58 5.79 13.94 6.10
C TYR A 58 6.48 13.11 5.02
N VAL A 59 7.81 13.05 5.01
CA VAL A 59 8.56 12.27 4.03
C VAL A 59 8.89 10.91 4.64
N GLU A 60 8.40 9.85 4.01
CA GLU A 60 8.65 8.47 4.39
C GLU A 60 9.44 7.73 3.32
N ASP A 61 10.12 6.68 3.78
CA ASP A 61 10.76 5.72 2.90
C ASP A 61 9.69 4.88 2.19
N GLY A 62 9.68 4.95 0.87
CA GLY A 62 8.75 4.24 0.03
C GLY A 62 9.30 2.90 -0.47
N ASP A 63 10.43 2.42 0.03
CA ASP A 63 11.04 1.19 -0.42
C ASP A 63 10.15 0.00 -0.07
N PHE A 64 10.03 -0.90 -1.03
CA PHE A 64 9.21 -2.09 -0.85
C PHE A 64 9.61 -3.25 -1.75
N VAL A 65 9.29 -4.46 -1.30
CA VAL A 65 9.35 -5.68 -2.10
C VAL A 65 7.95 -6.27 -2.19
N ARG A 66 7.48 -6.52 -3.42
CA ARG A 66 6.14 -7.08 -3.67
C ARG A 66 6.22 -8.35 -4.51
N ILE A 67 5.57 -9.41 -4.04
CA ILE A 67 5.33 -10.62 -4.82
C ILE A 67 4.10 -10.35 -5.71
N LYS A 68 4.36 -9.92 -6.97
CA LYS A 68 3.29 -9.54 -7.91
C LYS A 68 2.43 -10.72 -8.34
N ASN A 69 3.02 -11.89 -8.59
CA ASN A 69 2.28 -13.10 -8.95
C ASN A 69 2.95 -14.33 -8.34
N LEU A 70 2.16 -15.20 -7.73
CA LEU A 70 2.56 -16.55 -7.34
C LEU A 70 1.56 -17.54 -7.92
N GLN A 71 2.03 -18.49 -8.72
CA GLN A 71 1.20 -19.56 -9.27
C GLN A 71 1.73 -20.93 -8.87
N LEU A 72 0.87 -21.73 -8.27
CA LEU A 72 1.11 -23.15 -7.98
C LEU A 72 0.21 -23.97 -8.90
N GLY A 73 0.75 -25.02 -9.51
CA GLY A 73 -0.08 -25.90 -10.33
C GLY A 73 0.44 -27.32 -10.38
N TYR A 74 -0.49 -28.26 -10.51
CA TYR A 74 -0.26 -29.68 -10.58
C TYR A 74 -0.70 -30.22 -11.95
N SER A 75 0.20 -30.92 -12.62
CA SER A 75 -0.12 -31.61 -13.88
C SER A 75 -0.55 -33.04 -13.56
N LEU A 76 -1.73 -33.43 -14.03
CA LEU A 76 -2.27 -34.77 -13.80
C LEU A 76 -1.43 -35.83 -14.54
N PRO A 77 -1.16 -36.99 -13.91
CA PRO A 77 -0.45 -38.11 -14.54
C PRO A 77 -1.14 -38.59 -15.83
N LYS A 78 -0.35 -38.96 -16.84
CA LYS A 78 -0.87 -39.43 -18.14
C LYS A 78 -1.78 -40.64 -18.02
N ASP A 79 -1.45 -41.60 -17.15
CA ASP A 79 -2.20 -42.83 -16.95
C ASP A 79 -3.66 -42.59 -16.53
N LEU A 80 -3.93 -41.51 -15.80
CA LEU A 80 -5.28 -41.10 -15.42
C LEU A 80 -6.03 -40.41 -16.59
N LEU A 81 -5.29 -39.73 -17.46
CA LEU A 81 -5.83 -38.95 -18.57
C LEU A 81 -6.10 -39.78 -19.83
N GLU A 82 -5.36 -40.88 -20.04
CA GLU A 82 -5.53 -41.78 -21.19
C GLU A 82 -6.94 -42.38 -21.25
N LYS A 83 -7.53 -42.73 -20.09
CA LYS A 83 -8.91 -43.24 -20.02
C LYS A 83 -9.95 -42.22 -20.50
N ALA A 84 -9.65 -40.93 -20.34
CA ALA A 84 -10.51 -39.82 -20.76
C ALA A 84 -10.14 -39.27 -22.15
N LYS A 85 -9.16 -39.85 -22.85
CA LYS A 85 -8.62 -39.36 -24.13
C LYS A 85 -8.13 -37.90 -24.07
N ILE A 86 -7.59 -37.49 -22.92
CA ILE A 86 -7.05 -36.14 -22.70
C ILE A 86 -5.51 -36.19 -22.82
N LYS A 87 -4.90 -35.29 -23.61
CA LYS A 87 -3.43 -35.23 -23.75
C LYS A 87 -2.74 -34.61 -22.54
N LYS A 88 -3.33 -33.57 -21.96
CA LYS A 88 -2.78 -32.88 -20.79
C LYS A 88 -3.89 -32.21 -20.00
N ALA A 89 -3.83 -32.32 -18.68
CA ALA A 89 -4.66 -31.54 -17.78
C ALA A 89 -3.80 -30.99 -16.63
N ARG A 90 -3.91 -29.69 -16.37
CA ARG A 90 -3.22 -29.00 -15.27
C ARG A 90 -4.23 -28.22 -14.46
N ILE A 91 -4.23 -28.42 -13.16
CA ILE A 91 -4.99 -27.60 -12.20
C ILE A 91 -4.00 -26.60 -11.61
N TYR A 92 -4.39 -25.33 -11.55
CA TYR A 92 -3.54 -24.29 -10.97
C TYR A 92 -4.33 -23.34 -10.08
N PHE A 93 -3.62 -22.74 -9.14
CA PHE A 93 -4.05 -21.66 -8.28
C PHE A 93 -3.02 -20.55 -8.38
N SER A 94 -3.47 -19.32 -8.55
CA SER A 94 -2.64 -18.13 -8.67
C SER A 94 -3.12 -17.04 -7.73
N VAL A 95 -2.16 -16.30 -7.18
CA VAL A 95 -2.41 -15.12 -6.36
C VAL A 95 -1.65 -13.94 -6.96
N ASP A 96 -2.36 -12.85 -7.22
CA ASP A 96 -1.77 -11.58 -7.60
C ASP A 96 -1.69 -10.64 -6.39
N ASN A 97 -0.58 -9.88 -6.30
CA ASN A 97 -0.26 -9.00 -5.17
C ASN A 97 -0.30 -9.72 -3.81
N LEU A 98 0.33 -10.89 -3.75
CA LEU A 98 0.29 -11.79 -2.60
C LEU A 98 0.80 -11.13 -1.31
N LEU A 99 1.95 -10.46 -1.40
CA LEU A 99 2.62 -9.88 -0.23
C LEU A 99 3.41 -8.64 -0.66
N THR A 100 3.30 -7.58 0.13
CA THR A 100 4.12 -6.36 0.04
C THR A 100 4.83 -6.18 1.38
N LEU A 101 6.16 -6.13 1.35
CA LEU A 101 7.01 -5.81 2.49
C LEU A 101 7.46 -4.36 2.32
N THR A 102 7.09 -3.48 3.25
CA THR A 102 7.43 -2.06 3.21
C THR A 102 7.48 -1.49 4.63
N GLY A 103 8.26 -0.44 4.82
CA GLY A 103 8.26 0.39 6.03
C GLY A 103 7.30 1.58 5.96
N TYR A 104 6.63 1.79 4.82
CA TYR A 104 5.70 2.89 4.61
C TYR A 104 4.45 2.74 5.47
N SER A 105 4.01 3.83 6.13
CA SER A 105 2.86 3.84 7.04
C SER A 105 1.49 3.84 6.33
N GLY A 106 1.46 4.25 5.06
CA GLY A 106 0.24 4.30 4.26
C GLY A 106 -0.20 2.95 3.70
N PHE A 107 -1.23 2.96 2.85
CA PHE A 107 -1.85 1.73 2.36
C PHE A 107 -1.00 0.96 1.33
N ASP A 108 -0.36 1.68 0.41
CA ASP A 108 0.44 1.09 -0.66
C ASP A 108 1.65 1.99 -0.97
N PRO A 109 2.89 1.46 -0.90
CA PRO A 109 4.10 2.22 -1.20
C PRO A 109 4.28 2.49 -2.71
N GLU A 110 3.50 1.86 -3.59
CA GLU A 110 3.54 2.09 -5.04
C GLU A 110 2.75 3.35 -5.42
N ILE A 111 3.30 4.52 -5.06
CA ILE A 111 2.71 5.83 -5.34
C ILE A 111 3.25 6.38 -6.66
N GLY A 112 2.41 6.32 -7.71
CA GLY A 112 2.77 6.73 -9.07
C GLY A 112 2.51 8.21 -9.39
N VAL A 113 2.69 8.56 -10.67
CA VAL A 113 2.30 9.85 -11.24
C VAL A 113 0.78 9.89 -11.40
N GLN A 114 0.10 10.80 -10.73
CA GLN A 114 -1.35 10.93 -10.85
C GLN A 114 -1.74 11.99 -11.90
N ASN A 115 -2.75 11.70 -12.73
CA ASN A 115 -3.31 12.61 -13.73
C ASN A 115 -2.28 13.25 -14.68
N TYR A 116 -1.22 12.51 -15.03
CA TYR A 116 -0.07 13.01 -15.82
C TYR A 116 0.66 14.21 -15.19
N ASN A 117 0.38 14.51 -13.92
CA ASN A 117 1.06 15.55 -13.18
C ASN A 117 2.34 14.99 -12.56
N VAL A 118 3.44 15.09 -13.32
CA VAL A 118 4.77 14.60 -12.91
C VAL A 118 5.24 15.29 -11.62
N SER A 119 4.80 16.53 -11.36
CA SER A 119 5.13 17.28 -10.15
C SER A 119 4.45 16.74 -8.88
N ALA A 120 3.44 15.88 -9.02
CA ALA A 120 2.75 15.22 -7.91
C ALA A 120 3.19 13.76 -7.70
N ALA A 121 4.21 13.30 -8.43
CA ALA A 121 4.78 11.98 -8.23
C ALA A 121 5.31 11.83 -6.80
N GLY A 122 4.96 10.73 -6.13
CA GLY A 122 5.38 10.46 -4.76
C GLY A 122 4.59 11.21 -3.69
N ILE A 123 3.53 11.96 -4.02
CA ILE A 123 2.62 12.54 -3.02
C ILE A 123 1.45 11.60 -2.80
N ASP A 124 1.36 10.97 -1.63
CA ASP A 124 0.24 10.11 -1.27
C ASP A 124 -0.89 10.92 -0.63
N ARG A 125 -2.07 10.89 -1.25
CA ARG A 125 -3.28 11.60 -0.81
C ARG A 125 -4.33 10.64 -0.23
N GLY A 126 -3.92 9.44 0.17
CA GLY A 126 -4.80 8.37 0.64
C GLY A 126 -5.32 7.53 -0.51
N TYR A 127 -4.43 7.10 -1.40
CA TYR A 127 -4.85 6.28 -2.54
C TYR A 127 -5.25 4.86 -2.12
N TYR A 128 -6.19 4.31 -2.88
CA TYR A 128 -6.60 2.92 -2.68
C TYR A 128 -5.46 1.98 -3.09
N PRO A 129 -5.18 0.97 -2.25
CA PRO A 129 -4.15 0.00 -2.54
C PRO A 129 -4.52 -0.90 -3.72
N GLN A 130 -3.51 -1.53 -4.31
CA GLN A 130 -3.76 -2.61 -5.27
C GLN A 130 -4.50 -3.77 -4.61
N THR A 131 -5.50 -4.33 -5.30
CA THR A 131 -6.24 -5.48 -4.78
C THR A 131 -5.38 -6.74 -4.79
N ARG A 132 -5.54 -7.57 -3.76
CA ARG A 132 -5.00 -8.93 -3.74
C ARG A 132 -6.02 -9.88 -4.35
N ASN A 133 -5.70 -10.46 -5.50
CA ASN A 133 -6.62 -11.31 -6.24
C ASN A 133 -6.21 -12.78 -6.10
N TYR A 134 -7.19 -13.64 -5.85
CA TYR A 134 -7.00 -15.09 -5.81
C TYR A 134 -7.80 -15.70 -6.96
N GLY A 135 -7.15 -16.56 -7.74
CA GLY A 135 -7.77 -17.20 -8.90
C GLY A 135 -7.29 -18.64 -9.04
N GLY A 136 -8.13 -19.49 -9.60
CA GLY A 136 -7.77 -20.86 -9.93
C GLY A 136 -8.36 -21.25 -11.26
N GLY A 137 -7.75 -22.24 -11.92
CA GLY A 137 -8.20 -22.70 -13.21
C GLY A 137 -7.75 -24.11 -13.53
N ILE A 138 -8.40 -24.67 -14.56
CA ILE A 138 -8.06 -25.97 -15.12
C ILE A 138 -7.71 -25.73 -16.59
N GLN A 139 -6.51 -26.14 -16.98
CA GLN A 139 -6.06 -26.12 -18.36
C GLN A 139 -6.14 -27.54 -18.92
N VAL A 140 -6.94 -27.74 -19.97
CA VAL A 140 -7.12 -29.03 -20.64
C VAL A 140 -6.65 -28.93 -22.09
N SER A 141 -5.97 -29.97 -22.57
CA SER A 141 -5.54 -30.10 -23.97
C SER A 141 -5.90 -31.49 -24.50
N PHE A 142 -6.51 -31.53 -25.69
CA PHE A 142 -6.99 -32.74 -26.37
C PHE A 142 -6.06 -33.19 -27.49
#